data_AF-A0A936HY39-F1
#
_entry.id   AF-A0A936HY39-F1
#
_cell.length_a   1.000
_cell.length_b   1.000
_cell.length_c   1.000
_cell.angle_alpha   90.00
_cell.angle_beta   90.00
_cell.angle_gamma   90.00
#
_symmetry.space_group_name_H-M   'P 1'
#
loop_
_entity.id
_entity.type
_entity.pdbx_description
1 polymer ?
#
loop_
_entity_poly.entity_id
_entity_poly.type
_entity_poly.pdbx_seq_one_letter_code
_entity_poly.pdbx_strand_id
1 'polypeptide(L)'
;MLDHKTDRSSIPRPLQRLKEVLFKRQTLINELNFTYRRLLRLLPAIIKRVEGEPVAMTLRAQDGMNEMIRSRLGQVATAHGLPPEACTCEEAEVMVENVRHADRAARTRTDRSAAVLEALIGVRAFLIRAWDKLIGNLMPSDQEDLRKEAQALQTREAELHRELISLAQQGDRPREAG
;
A
#
# COMPACT_ATOMS: atom_id res chain seq x y z
N MET A 1 -36.90 30.40 -36.28
CA MET A 1 -35.74 30.27 -35.36
C MET A 1 -36.25 29.57 -34.10
N LEU A 2 -36.05 28.26 -34.00
CA LEU A 2 -36.40 27.47 -32.82
C LEU A 2 -35.10 27.17 -32.08
N ASP A 3 -34.86 27.91 -31.00
CA ASP A 3 -33.78 27.62 -30.05
C ASP A 3 -34.12 26.33 -29.32
N HIS A 4 -33.59 25.21 -29.80
CA HIS A 4 -33.46 24.00 -29.00
C HIS A 4 -32.37 24.25 -27.95
N LYS A 5 -32.78 24.81 -26.80
CA LYS A 5 -32.04 24.64 -25.54
C LYS A 5 -32.01 23.14 -25.25
N THR A 6 -30.90 22.51 -25.62
CA THR A 6 -30.58 21.14 -25.25
C THR A 6 -30.53 21.09 -23.74
N ASP A 7 -31.61 20.56 -23.17
CA ASP A 7 -31.73 20.30 -21.74
C ASP A 7 -30.58 19.37 -21.35
N ARG A 8 -29.64 19.88 -20.56
CA ARG A 8 -28.52 19.10 -20.04
C ARG A 8 -29.13 18.08 -19.08
N SER A 9 -29.46 16.90 -19.60
CA SER A 9 -30.09 15.84 -18.83
C SER A 9 -29.24 15.56 -17.59
N SER A 10 -29.79 15.92 -16.42
CA SER A 10 -29.15 15.66 -15.14
C SER A 10 -29.13 14.14 -14.96
N ILE A 11 -27.93 13.56 -14.89
CA ILE A 11 -27.76 12.13 -14.58
C ILE A 11 -28.59 11.80 -13.32
N PRO A 12 -29.46 10.78 -13.34
CA PRO A 12 -30.21 10.35 -12.18
C PRO A 12 -29.30 10.15 -10.95
N ARG A 13 -29.72 10.65 -9.78
CA ARG A 13 -28.95 10.58 -8.51
C ARG A 13 -28.38 9.17 -8.20
N PRO A 14 -29.08 8.05 -8.45
CA PRO A 14 -28.52 6.72 -8.23
C PRO A 14 -27.28 6.42 -9.10
N LEU A 15 -27.28 6.87 -10.35
CA LEU A 15 -26.16 6.68 -11.28
C LEU A 15 -24.95 7.56 -10.90
N GLN A 16 -25.19 8.77 -10.38
CA GLN A 16 -24.12 9.61 -9.83
C GLN A 16 -23.44 8.93 -8.63
N ARG A 17 -24.22 8.38 -7.69
CA ARG A 17 -23.68 7.65 -6.54
C ARG A 17 -22.87 6.42 -6.96
N LEU A 18 -23.37 5.66 -7.93
CA LEU A 18 -22.64 4.50 -8.47
C LEU A 18 -21.31 4.91 -9.10
N LYS A 19 -21.30 6.00 -9.88
CA LYS A 19 -20.08 6.54 -10.48
C LYS A 19 -19.06 6.97 -9.42
N GLU A 20 -19.51 7.67 -8.37
CA GLU A 20 -18.63 8.08 -7.27
C GLU A 20 -18.02 6.89 -6.54
N VAL A 21 -18.79 5.83 -6.29
CA VAL A 21 -18.30 4.61 -5.65
C VAL A 21 -17.27 3.90 -6.53
N LEU A 22 -17.54 3.74 -7.83
CA LEU A 22 -16.59 3.13 -8.77
C LEU A 22 -15.30 3.95 -8.87
N PHE A 23 -15.41 5.27 -8.95
CA PHE A 23 -14.25 6.16 -8.96
C PHE A 23 -13.42 6.01 -7.68
N LYS A 24 -14.05 6.02 -6.49
CA LYS A 24 -13.36 5.81 -5.21
C LYS A 24 -12.63 4.47 -5.15
N ARG A 25 -13.26 3.38 -5.62
CA ARG A 25 -12.62 2.06 -5.69
C ARG A 25 -11.40 2.08 -6.60
N GLN A 26 -11.53 2.64 -7.79
CA GLN A 26 -10.43 2.76 -8.74
C GLN A 26 -9.27 3.57 -8.15
N THR A 27 -9.57 4.70 -7.49
CA THR A 27 -8.56 5.50 -6.78
C THR A 27 -7.81 4.67 -5.75
N LEU A 28 -8.51 3.93 -4.89
CA LEU A 28 -7.87 3.11 -3.84
C LEU A 28 -7.02 1.97 -4.42
N ILE A 29 -7.49 1.31 -5.48
CA ILE A 29 -6.72 0.28 -6.20
C ILE A 29 -5.45 0.88 -6.78
N ASN A 30 -5.56 2.07 -7.41
CA ASN A 30 -4.43 2.78 -7.98
C ASN A 30 -3.42 3.19 -6.90
N GLU A 31 -3.89 3.70 -5.76
CA GLU A 31 -3.05 4.10 -4.61
C GLU A 31 -2.27 2.92 -4.02
N LEU A 32 -2.95 1.79 -3.78
CA LEU A 32 -2.32 0.55 -3.32
C LEU A 32 -1.24 0.09 -4.32
N ASN A 33 -1.60 -0.02 -5.60
CA ASN A 33 -0.68 -0.44 -6.65
C ASN A 33 0.51 0.53 -6.81
N PHE A 34 0.27 1.84 -6.73
CA PHE A 34 1.31 2.85 -6.74
C PHE A 34 2.31 2.65 -5.60
N THR A 35 1.81 2.50 -4.38
CA THR A 35 2.63 2.32 -3.18
C THR A 35 3.49 1.07 -3.27
N TYR A 36 2.90 -0.08 -3.62
CA TYR A 36 3.67 -1.32 -3.79
C TYR A 36 4.74 -1.21 -4.89
N ARG A 37 4.43 -0.58 -6.04
CA ARG A 37 5.44 -0.36 -7.10
C ARG A 37 6.61 0.47 -6.62
N ARG A 38 6.34 1.50 -5.81
CA ARG A 38 7.39 2.37 -5.27
C ARG A 38 8.25 1.63 -4.25
N LEU A 39 7.64 0.84 -3.37
CA LEU A 39 8.36 -0.05 -2.44
C LEU A 39 9.26 -1.05 -3.17
N LEU A 40 8.74 -1.74 -4.18
CA LEU A 40 9.48 -2.74 -4.96
C LEU A 40 10.67 -2.17 -5.73
N ARG A 41 10.64 -0.87 -6.04
CA ARG A 41 11.80 -0.16 -6.61
C ARG A 41 12.80 0.28 -5.55
N LEU A 42 12.33 0.54 -4.33
CA LEU A 42 13.14 1.11 -3.25
C LEU A 42 13.85 0.04 -2.43
N LEU A 43 13.13 -1.01 -2.03
CA LEU A 43 13.60 -2.04 -1.10
C LEU A 43 14.87 -2.75 -1.54
N PRO A 44 15.09 -3.12 -2.83
CA PRO A 44 16.32 -3.80 -3.22
C PRO A 44 17.60 -3.02 -2.90
N ALA A 45 17.57 -1.69 -3.06
CA ALA A 45 18.69 -0.83 -2.74
C ALA A 45 18.94 -0.73 -1.23
N ILE A 46 17.87 -0.62 -0.44
CA ILE A 46 17.92 -0.59 1.02
C ILE A 46 18.50 -1.90 1.56
N ILE A 47 17.95 -3.04 1.12
CA ILE A 47 18.36 -4.40 1.50
C ILE A 47 19.88 -4.56 1.32
N LYS A 48 20.41 -4.10 0.18
CA LYS A 48 21.86 -4.15 -0.09
C LYS A 48 22.67 -3.31 0.91
N ARG A 49 22.18 -2.14 1.32
CA ARG A 49 22.90 -1.25 2.26
C ARG A 49 22.85 -1.75 3.70
N VAL A 50 21.78 -2.45 4.09
CA VAL A 50 21.62 -3.05 5.42
C VAL A 50 22.04 -4.52 5.46
N GLU A 51 22.75 -5.00 4.44
CA GLU A 51 23.22 -6.38 4.39
C GLU A 51 24.09 -6.72 5.60
N GLY A 52 23.81 -7.88 6.21
CA GLY A 52 24.44 -8.33 7.46
C GLY A 52 23.69 -7.91 8.73
N GLU A 53 22.70 -7.01 8.64
CA GLU A 53 21.81 -6.70 9.76
C GLU A 53 20.66 -7.70 9.81
N PRO A 54 20.13 -8.03 11.01
CA PRO A 54 18.99 -8.95 11.17
C PRO A 54 17.78 -8.57 10.29
N VAL A 55 17.56 -7.28 10.08
CA VAL A 55 16.47 -6.74 9.26
C VAL A 55 16.55 -7.13 7.79
N ALA A 56 17.74 -7.40 7.24
CA ALA A 56 17.90 -7.65 5.81
C ALA A 56 17.10 -8.87 5.34
N MET A 57 17.00 -9.92 6.17
CA MET A 57 16.23 -11.12 5.85
C MET A 57 14.73 -10.83 5.81
N THR A 58 14.20 -10.15 6.82
CA THR A 58 12.80 -9.72 6.86
C THR A 58 12.48 -8.84 5.65
N LEU A 59 13.31 -7.85 5.31
CA LEU A 59 13.05 -6.98 4.16
C LEU A 59 13.03 -7.74 2.83
N ARG A 60 13.88 -8.76 2.63
CA ARG A 60 13.83 -9.63 1.44
C ARG A 60 12.52 -10.40 1.37
N ALA A 61 12.07 -10.97 2.49
CA ALA A 61 10.79 -11.66 2.55
C ALA A 61 9.63 -10.70 2.24
N GLN A 62 9.68 -9.48 2.78
CA GLN A 62 8.68 -8.45 2.52
C GLN A 62 8.66 -7.97 1.07
N ASP A 63 9.82 -7.88 0.41
CA ASP A 63 9.91 -7.52 -1.02
C ASP A 63 9.19 -8.56 -1.89
N GLY A 64 9.42 -9.85 -1.62
CA GLY A 64 8.68 -10.94 -2.27
C GLY A 64 7.17 -10.89 -2.00
N MET A 65 6.77 -10.60 -0.75
CA MET A 65 5.36 -10.46 -0.39
C MET A 65 4.71 -9.24 -1.06
N ASN A 66 5.43 -8.13 -1.20
CA ASN A 66 4.93 -6.93 -1.90
C ASN A 66 4.65 -7.23 -3.38
N GLU A 67 5.53 -7.97 -4.04
CA GLU A 67 5.35 -8.35 -5.45
C GLU A 67 4.11 -9.25 -5.59
N MET A 68 3.97 -10.22 -4.69
CA MET A 68 2.83 -11.14 -4.67
C MET A 68 1.51 -10.41 -4.40
N ILE A 69 1.45 -9.51 -3.40
CA ILE A 69 0.26 -8.71 -3.11
C ILE A 69 -0.09 -7.81 -4.30
N ARG A 70 0.89 -7.09 -4.87
CA ARG A 70 0.67 -6.23 -6.04
C ARG A 70 0.11 -7.02 -7.23
N SER A 71 0.72 -8.17 -7.51
CA SER A 71 0.31 -9.04 -8.63
C SER A 71 -1.13 -9.53 -8.44
N ARG A 72 -1.46 -10.04 -7.25
CA ARG A 72 -2.82 -10.52 -6.92
C ARG A 72 -3.85 -9.40 -6.96
N LEU A 73 -3.56 -8.24 -6.37
CA LEU A 73 -4.42 -7.05 -6.48
C LEU A 73 -4.68 -6.70 -7.95
N GLY A 74 -3.65 -6.67 -8.79
CA GLY A 74 -3.81 -6.35 -10.21
C GLY A 74 -4.68 -7.37 -10.96
N GLN A 75 -4.50 -8.66 -10.70
CA GLN A 75 -5.28 -9.74 -11.30
C GLN A 75 -6.76 -9.65 -10.90
N VAL A 76 -7.05 -9.58 -9.59
CA VAL A 76 -8.43 -9.55 -9.10
C VAL A 76 -9.14 -8.25 -9.52
N ALA A 77 -8.45 -7.11 -9.46
CA ALA A 77 -9.04 -5.85 -9.85
C ALA A 77 -9.39 -5.83 -11.35
N THR A 78 -8.51 -6.37 -12.21
CA THR A 78 -8.77 -6.53 -13.64
C THR A 78 -9.95 -7.46 -13.92
N ALA A 79 -10.06 -8.59 -13.19
CA ALA A 79 -11.18 -9.52 -13.33
C ALA A 79 -12.54 -8.87 -13.00
N HIS A 80 -12.55 -7.85 -12.14
CA HIS A 80 -13.72 -7.06 -11.78
C HIS A 80 -13.87 -5.75 -12.58
N GLY A 81 -13.13 -5.58 -13.68
CA GLY A 81 -13.25 -4.41 -14.56
C GLY A 81 -12.66 -3.12 -13.98
N LEU A 82 -11.76 -3.23 -13.00
CA LEU A 82 -11.06 -2.13 -12.33
C LEU A 82 -9.54 -2.29 -12.49
N PRO A 83 -8.99 -2.37 -13.72
CA PRO A 83 -7.56 -2.58 -13.91
C PRO A 83 -6.76 -1.44 -13.25
N PRO A 84 -5.64 -1.71 -12.56
CA PRO A 84 -4.84 -0.63 -11.98
C PRO A 84 -4.26 0.29 -13.04
N GLU A 85 -4.48 1.59 -12.86
CA GLU A 85 -3.98 2.65 -13.73
C GLU A 85 -2.80 3.39 -13.09
N ALA A 86 -2.11 4.19 -13.89
CA ALA A 86 -1.12 5.11 -13.36
C ALA A 86 -1.81 6.20 -12.54
N CYS A 87 -1.34 6.44 -11.31
CA CYS A 87 -1.77 7.56 -10.50
C CYS A 87 -0.58 8.25 -9.83
N THR A 88 -0.86 9.43 -9.29
CA THR A 88 -0.04 10.11 -8.29
C THR A 88 -0.86 10.22 -7.02
N CYS A 89 -0.32 9.77 -5.89
CA CYS A 89 -0.95 9.90 -4.58
C CYS A 89 0.04 10.58 -3.64
N GLU A 90 -0.28 11.80 -3.22
CA GLU A 90 0.61 12.62 -2.38
C GLU A 90 0.90 11.93 -1.04
N GLU A 91 -0.11 11.37 -0.38
CA GLU A 91 0.08 10.67 0.89
C GLU A 91 1.00 9.45 0.72
N ALA A 92 0.78 8.62 -0.30
CA ALA A 92 1.64 7.48 -0.60
C ALA A 92 3.08 7.92 -0.95
N GLU A 93 3.24 9.02 -1.68
CA GLU A 93 4.56 9.56 -2.04
C GLU A 93 5.31 10.04 -0.79
N VAL A 94 4.64 10.75 0.13
CA VAL A 94 5.21 11.15 1.42
C VAL A 94 5.65 9.94 2.23
N MET A 95 4.81 8.89 2.32
CA MET A 95 5.14 7.68 3.07
C MET A 95 6.39 6.99 2.51
N VAL A 96 6.50 6.87 1.18
CA VAL A 96 7.68 6.28 0.53
C VAL A 96 8.91 7.18 0.66
N GLU A 97 8.75 8.49 0.56
CA GLU A 97 9.87 9.42 0.69
C GLU A 97 10.42 9.45 2.11
N ASN A 98 9.59 9.26 3.14
CA ASN A 98 10.05 9.07 4.52
C ASN A 98 11.00 7.86 4.64
N VAL A 99 10.70 6.75 3.95
CA VAL A 99 11.60 5.59 3.91
C VAL A 99 12.92 5.92 3.22
N ARG A 100 12.90 6.68 2.12
CA ARG A 100 14.13 7.15 1.45
C ARG A 100 14.96 8.07 2.33
N HIS A 101 14.31 8.99 3.03
CA HIS A 101 14.98 9.88 3.97
C HIS A 101 15.62 9.09 5.10
N ALA A 102 14.91 8.11 5.66
CA ALA A 102 15.45 7.21 6.67
C ALA A 102 16.69 6.43 6.18
N ASP A 103 16.64 5.88 4.96
CA ASP A 103 17.77 5.18 4.33
C ASP A 103 19.01 6.08 4.16
N ARG A 104 18.80 7.35 3.79
CA ARG A 104 19.87 8.30 3.44
C ARG A 104 20.43 9.08 4.63
N ALA A 105 19.61 9.40 5.62
CA ALA A 105 20.00 10.27 6.74
C ALA A 105 20.92 9.55 7.75
N ALA A 106 20.81 8.23 7.86
CA ALA A 106 21.58 7.45 8.82
C ALA A 106 23.03 7.23 8.39
N ARG A 107 23.96 7.50 9.31
CA ARG A 107 25.41 7.39 9.08
C ARG A 107 25.88 5.94 9.15
N THR A 108 25.45 5.19 10.16
CA THR A 108 25.83 3.79 10.35
C THR A 108 24.82 2.85 9.72
N ARG A 109 25.21 1.58 9.56
CA ARG A 109 24.31 0.54 9.03
C ARG A 109 23.18 0.23 10.02
N THR A 110 23.50 0.12 11.30
CA THR A 110 22.52 -0.19 12.36
C THR A 110 21.51 0.93 12.53
N ASP A 111 21.94 2.20 12.56
CA ASP A 111 21.01 3.34 12.64
C ASP A 111 20.09 3.39 11.41
N ARG A 112 20.64 3.05 10.23
CA ARG A 112 19.86 2.98 8.98
C ARG A 112 18.79 1.90 9.07
N SER A 113 19.14 0.72 9.55
CA SER A 113 18.21 -0.38 9.76
C SER A 113 17.06 0.03 10.67
N ALA A 114 17.36 0.65 11.81
CA ALA A 114 16.34 1.12 12.76
C ALA A 114 15.44 2.20 12.15
N ALA A 115 16.01 3.22 11.51
CA ALA A 115 15.24 4.29 10.89
C ALA A 115 14.35 3.80 9.73
N VAL A 116 14.87 2.88 8.90
CA VAL A 116 14.11 2.27 7.80
C VAL A 116 12.98 1.41 8.33
N LEU A 117 13.21 0.64 9.41
CA LEU A 117 12.17 -0.16 10.06
C LEU A 117 11.00 0.72 10.50
N GLU A 118 11.30 1.80 11.23
CA GLU A 118 10.28 2.74 11.72
C GLU A 118 9.48 3.37 10.57
N ALA A 119 10.18 3.84 9.53
CA ALA A 119 9.51 4.39 8.35
C ALA A 119 8.62 3.36 7.63
N LEU A 120 9.07 2.10 7.51
CA LEU A 120 8.29 1.04 6.89
C LEU A 120 7.06 0.66 7.73
N ILE A 121 7.14 0.68 9.07
CA ILE A 121 5.96 0.51 9.93
C ILE A 121 4.87 1.53 9.56
N GLY A 122 5.26 2.79 9.37
CA GLY A 122 4.36 3.86 8.90
C GLY A 122 3.71 3.54 7.54
N VAL A 123 4.51 3.07 6.56
CA VAL A 123 3.99 2.68 5.23
C VAL A 123 3.00 1.52 5.34
N ARG A 124 3.32 0.49 6.14
CA ARG A 124 2.43 -0.66 6.35
C ARG A 124 1.10 -0.25 7.00
N ALA A 125 1.15 0.61 8.01
CA ALA A 125 -0.05 1.16 8.63
C ALA A 125 -0.91 1.96 7.62
N PHE A 126 -0.28 2.73 6.73
CA PHE A 126 -0.98 3.40 5.62
C PHE A 126 -1.67 2.39 4.69
N LEU A 127 -0.95 1.35 4.25
CA LEU A 127 -1.50 0.31 3.37
C LEU A 127 -2.69 -0.42 4.00
N ILE A 128 -2.63 -0.76 5.29
CA ILE A 128 -3.75 -1.40 6.01
C ILE A 128 -5.01 -0.52 5.98
N ARG A 129 -4.85 0.81 6.21
CA ARG A 129 -5.97 1.77 6.12
C ARG A 129 -6.51 1.91 4.71
N ALA A 130 -5.64 1.90 3.69
CA ALA A 130 -6.06 1.97 2.29
C ALA A 130 -6.87 0.72 1.89
N TRP A 131 -6.44 -0.47 2.35
CA TRP A 131 -7.20 -1.71 2.20
C TRP A 131 -8.56 -1.65 2.90
N ASP A 132 -8.61 -1.15 4.13
CA ASP A 132 -9.87 -1.02 4.89
C ASP A 132 -10.87 -0.12 4.17
N LYS A 133 -10.39 1.03 3.67
CA LYS A 133 -11.19 1.92 2.81
C LYS A 133 -11.68 1.20 1.56
N LEU A 134 -10.84 0.41 0.89
CA LEU A 134 -11.25 -0.34 -0.31
C LEU A 134 -12.37 -1.32 0.02
N ILE A 135 -12.17 -2.16 1.04
CA ILE A 135 -13.13 -3.18 1.49
C ILE A 135 -14.46 -2.53 1.89
N GLY A 136 -14.42 -1.40 2.61
CA GLY A 136 -15.61 -0.64 2.99
C GLY A 136 -16.39 -0.05 1.81
N ASN A 137 -15.73 0.16 0.66
CA ASN A 137 -16.37 0.64 -0.56
C ASN A 137 -16.87 -0.48 -1.49
N LEU A 138 -16.59 -1.75 -1.20
CA LEU A 138 -17.13 -2.89 -1.98
C LEU A 138 -18.60 -3.14 -1.63
N MET A 139 -19.44 -3.42 -2.62
CA MET A 139 -20.84 -3.78 -2.39
C MET A 139 -20.97 -5.28 -2.11
N PRO A 140 -21.82 -5.73 -1.17
CA PRO A 140 -21.93 -7.16 -0.81
C PRO A 140 -22.40 -8.09 -1.94
N SER A 141 -23.21 -7.63 -2.89
CA SER A 141 -23.90 -8.51 -3.84
C SER A 141 -23.08 -8.89 -5.07
N ASP A 142 -22.14 -8.03 -5.51
CA ASP A 142 -21.54 -8.16 -6.85
C ASP A 142 -20.01 -8.33 -6.82
N GLN A 143 -19.39 -8.19 -5.65
CA GLN A 143 -17.93 -8.11 -5.49
C GLN A 143 -17.43 -8.94 -4.31
N GLU A 144 -18.12 -10.03 -3.99
CA GLU A 144 -17.76 -10.88 -2.86
C GLU A 144 -16.38 -11.51 -3.02
N ASP A 145 -16.01 -11.92 -4.25
CA ASP A 145 -14.68 -12.49 -4.52
C ASP A 145 -13.58 -11.44 -4.35
N LEU A 146 -13.76 -10.23 -4.90
CA LEU A 146 -12.85 -9.10 -4.67
C LEU A 146 -12.74 -8.74 -3.18
N ARG A 147 -13.85 -8.82 -2.42
CA ARG A 147 -13.85 -8.55 -0.98
C ARG A 147 -13.03 -9.58 -0.23
N LYS A 148 -13.25 -10.88 -0.47
CA LYS A 148 -12.49 -11.96 0.16
C LYS A 148 -11.01 -11.85 -0.14
N GLU A 149 -10.67 -11.56 -1.39
CA GLU A 149 -9.30 -11.37 -1.83
C GLU A 149 -8.66 -10.16 -1.15
N ALA A 150 -9.34 -9.01 -1.13
CA ALA A 150 -8.87 -7.80 -0.46
C ALA A 150 -8.65 -8.02 1.05
N GLN A 151 -9.54 -8.75 1.72
CA GLN A 151 -9.39 -9.11 3.14
C GLN A 151 -8.19 -10.04 3.37
N ALA A 152 -7.99 -11.02 2.50
CA ALA A 152 -6.83 -11.91 2.58
C ALA A 152 -5.52 -11.12 2.40
N LEU A 153 -5.45 -10.22 1.42
CA LEU A 153 -4.28 -9.37 1.18
C LEU A 153 -4.05 -8.36 2.32
N GLN A 154 -5.11 -7.77 2.89
CA GLN A 154 -5.01 -6.91 4.06
C GLN A 154 -4.48 -7.68 5.29
N THR A 155 -4.90 -8.92 5.47
CA THR A 155 -4.41 -9.77 6.56
C THR A 155 -2.91 -10.01 6.43
N ARG A 156 -2.41 -10.25 5.21
CA ARG A 156 -0.97 -10.33 4.94
C ARG A 156 -0.26 -9.02 5.26
N GLU A 157 -0.83 -7.89 4.88
CA GLU A 157 -0.27 -6.57 5.22
C GLU A 157 -0.15 -6.38 6.75
N ALA A 158 -1.16 -6.81 7.51
CA ALA A 158 -1.14 -6.78 8.97
C ALA A 158 -0.08 -7.72 9.58
N GLU A 159 0.16 -8.88 8.98
CA GLU A 159 1.26 -9.78 9.36
C GLU A 159 2.62 -9.10 9.15
N LEU A 160 2.85 -8.51 7.99
CA LEU A 160 4.08 -7.77 7.68
C LEU A 160 4.31 -6.60 8.65
N HIS A 161 3.25 -5.86 8.98
CA HIS A 161 3.31 -4.77 9.95
C HIS A 161 3.72 -5.27 11.35
N ARG A 162 3.10 -6.35 11.83
CA ARG A 162 3.44 -6.95 13.14
C ARG A 162 4.88 -7.47 13.18
N GLU A 163 5.36 -8.05 12.09
CA GLU A 163 6.75 -8.51 11.98
C GLU A 163 7.74 -7.34 12.15
N LEU A 164 7.50 -6.21 11.47
CA LEU A 164 8.36 -5.02 11.61
C LEU A 164 8.35 -4.45 13.04
N ILE A 165 7.18 -4.37 13.67
CA ILE A 165 7.06 -3.90 15.07
C ILE A 165 7.84 -4.82 16.00
N SER A 166 7.69 -6.13 15.86
CA SER A 166 8.42 -7.11 16.66
C SER A 166 9.93 -6.93 16.51
N LEU A 167 10.40 -6.69 15.28
CA LEU A 167 11.82 -6.49 15.00
C LEU A 167 12.36 -5.18 15.58
N ALA A 168 11.60 -4.10 15.50
CA ALA A 168 11.95 -2.82 16.12
C ALA A 168 12.08 -2.94 17.65
N GLN A 169 11.13 -3.63 18.29
CA GLN A 169 11.16 -3.86 19.75
C GLN A 169 12.33 -4.76 20.21
N GLN A 170 12.84 -5.63 19.35
CA GLN A 170 14.04 -6.44 19.66
C GLN A 170 15.32 -5.59 19.59
N GLY A 171 15.37 -4.60 18.70
CA GLY A 171 16.50 -3.68 18.56
C GLY A 171 16.68 -2.72 19.74
N ASP A 172 15.58 -2.33 20.40
CA ASP A 172 15.57 -1.39 21.52
C ASP A 172 15.95 -2.01 22.88
N ARG A 173 16.13 -3.33 22.96
CA ARG A 173 16.54 -3.96 24.22
C ARG A 173 17.99 -3.55 24.52
N PRO A 174 18.28 -2.95 25.69
CA PRO A 174 19.66 -2.65 26.07
C PRO A 174 20.44 -3.96 26.07
N ARG A 175 21.55 -3.99 25.32
CA ARG A 175 22.51 -5.08 25.42
C ARG A 175 23.05 -5.03 26.85
N GLU A 176 22.52 -5.88 27.72
CA GLU A 176 23.09 -6.06 29.04
C GLU A 176 24.58 -6.36 28.85
N ALA A 177 25.41 -5.47 29.38
CA ALA A 177 26.86 -5.56 29.26
C ALA A 177 27.33 -6.81 30.01
N GLY A 178 27.59 -7.87 29.24
CA GLY A 178 28.33 -9.05 29.68
C GLY A 178 29.80 -8.92 29.37
#